data_AF-A0A6T8ZBI6-F1
#
_entry.id   AF-A0A6T8ZBI6-F1
#
_cell.length_a   1.000
_cell.length_b   1.000
_cell.length_c   1.000
_cell.angle_alpha   90.00
_cell.angle_beta   90.00
_cell.angle_gamma   90.00
#
_symmetry.space_group_name_H-M   'P 1'
#
loop_
_entity.id
_entity.type
_entity.pdbx_description
1 polymer ?
#
loop_
_entity_poly.entity_id
_entity_poly.type
_entity_poly.pdbx_seq_one_letter_code
_entity_poly.pdbx_strand_id
1 'polypeptide(L)'
;MLLAATGVAAARGAAAVRRAAPPKTEDLQAIPRPEDLLESPKFPLFMGSTGGYMSKATRERHAITWTSKEEMTFEMPTGGVAFMNKGENLCYFRKKEQCIAVGKQLRKMKIENYKIYRLKKDGTVIFLHPADGVFPEKVNKGRVQVNGRPFTVAQNPQPGTLKWTKYHMKTYEADALTTMFVKARLQAWNDQENLFPIPQPDGAVAREDWPEYAKKMQEQLKSL
;
A
#
# COMPACT_ATOMS: atom_id res chain seq x y z
N MET A 1 36.65 53.44 -9.01
CA MET A 1 36.89 52.06 -8.54
C MET A 1 35.53 51.39 -8.38
N LEU A 2 35.16 50.53 -9.32
CA LEU A 2 33.87 49.81 -9.34
C LEU A 2 33.83 48.83 -8.15
N LEU A 3 32.76 48.85 -7.37
CA LEU A 3 32.46 47.81 -6.38
C LEU A 3 31.07 47.25 -6.67
N ALA A 4 31.05 46.08 -7.31
CA ALA A 4 29.91 45.19 -7.34
C ALA A 4 30.09 44.17 -6.20
N ALA A 5 29.10 44.03 -5.33
CA ALA A 5 29.01 42.92 -4.39
C ALA A 5 27.53 42.53 -4.21
N THR A 6 27.25 41.33 -4.71
CA THR A 6 26.05 40.51 -4.64
C THR A 6 25.52 40.31 -3.22
N GLY A 7 24.20 40.44 -3.03
CA GLY A 7 23.50 40.09 -1.80
C GLY A 7 22.35 39.11 -2.07
N VAL A 8 22.43 37.94 -1.44
CA VAL A 8 21.63 36.72 -1.64
C VAL A 8 20.18 36.88 -1.19
N ALA A 9 19.23 36.58 -2.08
CA ALA A 9 17.81 36.46 -1.74
C ALA A 9 17.52 35.09 -1.09
N ALA A 10 17.25 35.08 0.21
CA ALA A 10 16.85 33.89 0.95
C ALA A 10 15.37 33.54 0.67
N ALA A 11 15.13 32.58 -0.22
CA ALA A 11 13.81 32.00 -0.42
C ALA A 11 13.49 31.01 0.73
N ARG A 12 12.70 31.46 1.71
CA ARG A 12 12.08 30.59 2.71
C ARG A 12 10.97 29.76 2.05
N GLY A 13 11.30 28.53 1.65
CA GLY A 13 10.31 27.54 1.24
C GLY A 13 9.49 27.05 2.42
N ALA A 14 8.27 27.58 2.59
CA ALA A 14 7.29 27.03 3.53
C ALA A 14 6.79 25.68 3.01
N ALA A 15 7.18 24.59 3.67
CA ALA A 15 6.63 23.26 3.43
C ALA A 15 5.17 23.23 3.89
N ALA A 16 4.26 23.57 2.98
CA ALA A 16 2.83 23.38 3.16
C ALA A 16 2.53 21.88 3.21
N VAL A 17 2.43 21.32 4.42
CA VAL A 17 1.86 20.01 4.67
C VAL A 17 0.39 20.07 4.25
N ARG A 18 0.12 19.71 2.99
CA ARG A 18 -1.25 19.56 2.48
C ARG A 18 -1.86 18.36 3.19
N ARG A 19 -2.64 18.63 4.24
CA ARG A 19 -3.58 17.66 4.81
C ARG A 19 -4.45 17.16 3.67
N ALA A 20 -4.36 15.87 3.37
CA ALA A 20 -5.24 15.21 2.42
C ALA A 20 -6.69 15.48 2.86
N ALA A 21 -7.49 16.03 1.96
CA ALA A 21 -8.91 16.23 2.21
C ALA A 21 -9.54 14.87 2.56
N PRO A 22 -10.45 14.80 3.56
CA PRO A 22 -11.19 13.58 3.82
C PRO A 22 -11.89 13.15 2.52
N PRO A 23 -11.92 11.85 2.19
CA PRO A 23 -12.61 11.38 1.01
C PRO A 23 -14.05 11.89 1.08
N LYS A 24 -14.52 12.52 0.00
CA LYS A 24 -15.91 13.01 -0.06
C LYS A 24 -16.83 11.84 0.24
N THR A 25 -17.60 11.98 1.30
CA THR A 25 -18.66 11.06 1.70
C THR A 25 -19.84 11.25 0.74
N GLU A 26 -19.66 10.90 -0.53
CA GLU A 26 -20.73 10.91 -1.51
C GLU A 26 -21.57 9.65 -1.27
N ASP A 27 -22.75 9.85 -0.66
CA ASP A 27 -23.91 8.95 -0.60
C ASP A 27 -23.59 7.46 -0.39
N LEU A 28 -23.05 7.13 0.78
CA LEU A 28 -22.86 5.73 1.24
C LEU A 28 -24.16 5.04 1.71
N GLN A 29 -25.31 5.70 1.57
CA GLN A 29 -26.64 5.17 1.85
C GLN A 29 -27.31 4.88 0.50
N ALA A 30 -27.72 3.68 0.10
CA ALA A 30 -27.83 2.40 0.77
C ALA A 30 -27.81 1.32 -0.34
N ILE A 31 -26.67 0.66 -0.56
CA ILE A 31 -26.70 -0.62 -1.27
C ILE A 31 -27.00 -1.66 -0.19
N PRO A 32 -28.21 -2.25 -0.18
CA PRO A 32 -28.57 -3.24 0.82
C PRO A 32 -27.63 -4.44 0.70
N ARG A 33 -27.48 -5.22 1.76
CA ARG A 33 -26.70 -6.44 1.65
C ARG A 33 -27.43 -7.43 0.74
N PRO A 34 -26.72 -8.30 0.01
CA PRO A 34 -27.35 -9.33 -0.80
C PRO A 34 -28.29 -10.24 0.00
N GLU A 35 -28.07 -10.39 1.31
CA GLU A 35 -28.95 -11.14 2.23
C GLU A 35 -30.26 -10.41 2.55
N ASP A 36 -30.27 -9.07 2.52
CA ASP A 36 -31.44 -8.23 2.81
C ASP A 36 -32.24 -7.89 1.53
N LEU A 37 -31.68 -8.16 0.35
CA LEU A 37 -32.28 -7.87 -0.96
C LEU A 37 -32.37 -9.15 -1.81
N LEU A 38 -33.25 -10.06 -1.40
CA LEU A 38 -33.51 -11.34 -2.09
C LEU A 38 -34.17 -11.14 -3.45
N GLU A 39 -35.08 -10.18 -3.56
CA GLU A 39 -35.78 -9.83 -4.80
C GLU A 39 -35.66 -8.33 -5.07
N SER A 40 -35.21 -7.99 -6.28
CA SER A 40 -35.15 -6.60 -6.74
C SER A 40 -35.27 -6.53 -8.26
N PRO A 41 -36.07 -5.58 -8.79
CA PRO A 41 -36.15 -5.34 -10.23
C PRO A 41 -34.83 -4.80 -10.82
N LYS A 42 -33.84 -4.49 -9.98
CA LYS A 42 -32.51 -4.02 -10.38
C LYS A 42 -31.55 -5.15 -10.73
N PHE A 43 -31.89 -6.42 -10.45
CA PHE A 43 -31.03 -7.53 -10.82
C PHE A 43 -31.19 -7.85 -12.31
N PRO A 44 -30.08 -7.97 -13.07
CA PRO A 44 -30.12 -8.48 -14.44
C PRO A 44 -30.75 -9.88 -14.49
N LEU A 45 -31.49 -10.16 -15.55
CA LEU A 45 -32.07 -11.48 -15.77
C LEU A 45 -30.95 -12.48 -16.08
N PHE A 46 -30.76 -13.44 -15.17
CA PHE A 46 -29.73 -14.46 -15.25
C PHE A 46 -30.25 -15.78 -14.69
N MET A 47 -30.00 -16.87 -15.39
CA MET A 47 -30.47 -18.22 -15.03
C MET A 47 -29.78 -18.78 -13.77
N GLY A 48 -28.72 -18.13 -13.29
CA GLY A 48 -27.88 -18.62 -12.20
C GLY A 48 -26.68 -19.41 -12.69
N SER A 49 -25.59 -19.39 -11.93
CA SER A 49 -24.35 -20.11 -12.23
C SER A 49 -23.70 -20.59 -10.93
N THR A 50 -22.99 -21.72 -11.01
CA THR A 50 -22.22 -22.29 -9.90
C THR A 50 -21.02 -21.42 -9.50
N GLY A 51 -20.59 -20.49 -10.36
CA GLY A 51 -19.49 -19.56 -10.11
C GLY A 51 -19.87 -18.30 -9.33
N GLY A 52 -21.12 -18.21 -8.87
CA GLY A 52 -21.70 -17.02 -8.24
C GLY A 52 -21.20 -16.71 -6.82
N TYR A 53 -22.00 -15.91 -6.11
CA TYR A 53 -21.72 -15.47 -4.76
C TYR A 53 -21.84 -16.63 -3.75
N MET A 54 -20.81 -16.86 -2.94
CA MET A 54 -20.79 -17.95 -1.94
C MET A 54 -20.83 -17.40 -0.50
N SER A 55 -21.74 -17.95 0.32
CA SER A 55 -22.08 -17.42 1.66
C SER A 55 -21.00 -17.60 2.73
N LYS A 56 -20.16 -18.63 2.65
CA LYS A 56 -19.35 -19.08 3.81
C LYS A 56 -17.90 -18.59 3.86
N ALA A 57 -17.34 -18.07 2.76
CA ALA A 57 -15.88 -17.95 2.61
C ALA A 57 -15.34 -16.58 2.17
N THR A 58 -16.13 -15.50 2.24
CA THR A 58 -15.71 -14.23 1.65
C THR A 58 -15.42 -13.18 2.72
N ARG A 59 -14.13 -12.91 2.92
CA ARG A 59 -13.60 -11.81 3.75
C ARG A 59 -13.98 -10.43 3.18
N GLU A 60 -14.29 -10.36 1.88
CA GLU A 60 -14.68 -9.15 1.17
C GLU A 60 -15.84 -9.46 0.22
N ARG A 61 -16.91 -8.66 0.27
CA ARG A 61 -18.03 -8.77 -0.66
C ARG A 61 -17.99 -7.56 -1.59
N HIS A 62 -18.32 -7.70 -2.87
CA HIS A 62 -18.29 -6.57 -3.80
C HIS A 62 -19.63 -6.42 -4.51
N ALA A 63 -20.03 -5.18 -4.75
CA ALA A 63 -21.21 -4.84 -5.53
C ALA A 63 -20.80 -3.92 -6.68
N ILE A 64 -21.48 -4.04 -7.81
CA ILE A 64 -21.36 -3.12 -8.92
C ILE A 64 -22.76 -2.62 -9.30
N THR A 65 -22.88 -1.30 -9.46
CA THR A 65 -24.09 -0.66 -9.98
C THR A 65 -23.77 0.06 -11.27
N TRP A 66 -24.72 0.09 -12.20
CA TRP A 66 -24.63 0.88 -13.43
C TRP A 66 -26.03 1.22 -13.93
N THR A 67 -26.15 2.22 -14.79
CA THR A 67 -27.43 2.56 -15.44
C THR A 67 -27.31 2.29 -16.93
N SER A 68 -28.20 1.46 -17.48
CA SER A 68 -28.31 1.21 -18.92
C SER A 68 -29.47 2.00 -19.53
N LYS A 69 -29.33 2.40 -20.80
CA LYS A 69 -30.40 3.05 -21.57
C LYS A 69 -31.38 2.05 -22.18
N GLU A 70 -30.91 0.84 -22.47
CA GLU A 70 -31.61 -0.21 -23.20
C GLU A 70 -31.31 -1.57 -22.56
N GLU A 71 -32.17 -2.54 -22.84
CA GLU A 71 -31.92 -3.93 -22.47
C GLU A 71 -30.88 -4.52 -23.43
N MET A 72 -29.77 -5.00 -22.88
CA MET A 72 -28.65 -5.54 -23.66
C MET A 72 -28.13 -6.82 -23.02
N THR A 73 -27.62 -7.72 -23.84
CA THR A 73 -26.93 -8.92 -23.37
C THR A 73 -25.49 -8.58 -23.00
N PHE A 74 -25.02 -9.15 -21.89
CA PHE A 74 -23.61 -9.10 -21.51
C PHE A 74 -23.17 -10.44 -20.92
N GLU A 75 -21.88 -10.68 -20.98
CA GLU A 75 -21.29 -11.91 -20.49
C GLU A 75 -20.96 -11.75 -19.01
N MET A 76 -21.34 -12.75 -18.22
CA MET A 76 -21.00 -12.77 -16.80
C MET A 76 -19.57 -13.28 -16.63
N PRO A 77 -18.75 -12.66 -15.75
CA PRO A 77 -17.38 -13.10 -15.48
C PRO A 77 -17.33 -14.47 -14.77
N THR A 78 -18.48 -14.95 -14.29
CA THR A 78 -18.69 -16.26 -13.69
C THR A 78 -19.19 -17.30 -14.69
N GLY A 79 -19.15 -16.97 -15.99
CA GLY A 79 -19.69 -17.78 -17.08
C GLY A 79 -21.20 -17.58 -17.28
N GLY A 80 -21.62 -17.71 -18.54
CA GLY A 80 -23.00 -17.49 -18.99
C GLY A 80 -23.26 -16.08 -19.52
N VAL A 81 -24.46 -15.89 -20.05
CA VAL A 81 -24.95 -14.60 -20.57
C VAL A 81 -26.08 -14.12 -19.67
N ALA A 82 -26.04 -12.84 -19.32
CA ALA A 82 -27.11 -12.17 -18.57
C ALA A 82 -27.71 -11.06 -19.42
N PHE A 83 -28.99 -10.78 -19.22
CA PHE A 83 -29.68 -9.64 -19.83
C PHE A 83 -29.75 -8.52 -18.79
N MET A 84 -29.16 -7.36 -19.10
CA MET A 84 -29.28 -6.19 -18.24
C MET A 84 -30.63 -5.52 -18.45
N ASN A 85 -31.22 -5.00 -17.38
CA ASN A 85 -32.49 -4.30 -17.43
C ASN A 85 -32.29 -2.86 -17.92
N LYS A 86 -33.32 -2.26 -18.50
CA LYS A 86 -33.34 -0.82 -18.79
C LYS A 86 -33.39 -0.04 -17.48
N GLY A 87 -32.46 0.90 -17.28
CA GLY A 87 -32.33 1.67 -16.05
C GLY A 87 -31.24 1.15 -15.12
N GLU A 88 -31.48 1.21 -13.80
CA GLU A 88 -30.49 0.86 -12.79
C GLU A 88 -30.32 -0.65 -12.64
N ASN A 89 -29.08 -1.11 -12.73
CA ASN A 89 -28.68 -2.49 -12.55
C ASN A 89 -27.76 -2.61 -11.33
N LEU A 90 -27.87 -3.74 -10.63
CA LEU A 90 -27.08 -4.09 -9.45
C LEU A 90 -26.65 -5.55 -9.56
N CYS A 91 -25.36 -5.82 -9.36
CA CYS A 91 -24.83 -7.19 -9.26
C CYS A 91 -23.87 -7.34 -8.08
N TYR A 92 -23.89 -8.51 -7.45
CA TYR A 92 -22.96 -8.87 -6.39
C TYR A 92 -21.92 -9.90 -6.88
N PHE A 93 -20.67 -9.68 -6.49
CA PHE A 93 -19.54 -10.52 -6.84
C PHE A 93 -18.67 -10.85 -5.62
N ARG A 94 -17.88 -11.91 -5.76
CA ARG A 94 -16.96 -12.38 -4.71
C ARG A 94 -15.64 -11.61 -4.72
N LYS A 95 -15.14 -11.22 -5.90
CA LYS A 95 -13.84 -10.57 -6.08
C LYS A 95 -14.00 -9.24 -6.81
N LYS A 96 -13.16 -8.26 -6.44
CA LYS A 96 -13.08 -6.97 -7.14
C LYS A 96 -12.77 -7.12 -8.63
N GLU A 97 -11.95 -8.10 -9.00
CA GLU A 97 -11.55 -8.37 -10.39
C GLU A 97 -12.76 -8.67 -11.28
N GLN A 98 -13.75 -9.41 -10.78
CA GLN A 98 -14.97 -9.73 -11.51
C GLN A 98 -15.77 -8.45 -11.80
N CYS A 99 -15.90 -7.55 -10.83
CA CYS A 99 -16.55 -6.25 -11.03
C CYS A 99 -15.82 -5.40 -12.07
N ILE A 100 -14.48 -5.40 -12.07
CA ILE A 100 -13.67 -4.64 -13.04
C ILE A 100 -13.81 -5.24 -14.45
N ALA A 101 -13.87 -6.58 -14.57
CA ALA A 101 -14.09 -7.25 -15.85
C ALA A 101 -15.43 -6.85 -16.48
N VAL A 102 -16.51 -6.88 -15.69
CA VAL A 102 -17.84 -6.39 -16.11
C VAL A 102 -17.76 -4.91 -16.47
N GLY A 103 -17.13 -4.08 -15.63
CA GLY A 103 -16.92 -2.66 -15.92
C GLY A 103 -16.22 -2.41 -17.26
N LYS A 104 -15.18 -3.19 -17.59
CA LYS A 104 -14.48 -3.11 -18.89
C LYS A 104 -15.41 -3.46 -20.07
N GLN A 105 -16.26 -4.47 -19.91
CA GLN A 105 -17.26 -4.84 -20.91
C GLN A 105 -18.34 -3.77 -21.06
N LEU A 106 -18.83 -3.20 -19.95
CA LEU A 106 -19.78 -2.09 -19.95
C LEU A 106 -19.22 -0.86 -20.68
N ARG A 107 -17.93 -0.55 -20.52
CA ARG A 107 -17.29 0.52 -21.30
C ARG A 107 -17.26 0.23 -22.80
N LYS A 108 -17.10 -1.03 -23.22
CA LYS A 108 -17.22 -1.43 -24.64
C LYS A 108 -18.63 -1.15 -25.18
N MET A 109 -19.64 -1.27 -24.32
CA MET A 109 -21.04 -0.93 -24.60
C MET A 109 -21.35 0.56 -24.42
N LYS A 110 -20.34 1.42 -24.24
CA LYS A 110 -20.46 2.88 -24.02
C LYS A 110 -21.21 3.27 -22.73
N ILE A 111 -21.18 2.39 -21.72
CA ILE A 111 -21.70 2.64 -20.37
C ILE A 111 -20.52 3.01 -19.46
N GLU A 112 -20.42 4.28 -19.08
CA GLU A 112 -19.28 4.83 -18.32
C GLU A 112 -19.60 5.11 -16.84
N ASN A 113 -20.87 4.98 -16.45
CA ASN A 113 -21.41 5.35 -15.14
C ASN A 113 -21.44 4.19 -14.12
N TYR A 114 -20.56 3.19 -14.26
CA TYR A 114 -20.54 2.08 -13.32
C TYR A 114 -19.78 2.45 -12.03
N LYS A 115 -20.30 2.01 -10.90
CA LYS A 115 -19.75 2.23 -9.56
C LYS A 115 -19.49 0.90 -8.88
N ILE A 116 -18.33 0.73 -8.27
CA ILE A 116 -17.93 -0.50 -7.55
C ILE A 116 -17.80 -0.19 -6.06
N TYR A 117 -18.38 -1.07 -5.26
CA TYR A 117 -18.41 -0.99 -3.81
C TYR A 117 -17.85 -2.26 -3.19
N ARG A 118 -17.25 -2.13 -2.02
CA ARG A 118 -16.86 -3.24 -1.13
C ARG A 118 -17.76 -3.22 0.10
N LEU A 119 -18.46 -4.30 0.35
CA LEU A 119 -19.28 -4.52 1.53
C LEU A 119 -18.42 -5.28 2.57
N LYS A 120 -18.25 -4.68 3.75
CA LYS A 120 -17.63 -5.34 4.90
C LYS A 120 -18.63 -6.28 5.59
N LYS A 121 -18.10 -7.15 6.46
CA LYS A 121 -18.93 -8.00 7.33
C LYS A 121 -19.80 -7.18 8.29
N ASP A 122 -19.30 -6.01 8.70
CA ASP A 122 -19.96 -5.09 9.63
C ASP A 122 -21.10 -4.29 8.96
N GLY A 123 -21.42 -4.55 7.68
CA GLY A 123 -22.42 -3.82 6.91
C GLY A 123 -21.94 -2.49 6.32
N THR A 124 -20.73 -2.02 6.67
CA THR A 124 -20.17 -0.80 6.07
C THR A 124 -19.88 -0.99 4.58
N VAL A 125 -20.43 -0.10 3.76
CA VAL A 125 -20.14 0.00 2.32
C VAL A 125 -18.96 0.94 2.11
N ILE A 126 -17.92 0.47 1.41
CA ILE A 126 -16.77 1.28 1.02
C ILE A 126 -16.83 1.45 -0.50
N PHE A 127 -16.95 2.70 -0.94
CA PHE A 127 -16.85 3.04 -2.35
C PHE A 127 -15.40 2.85 -2.85
N LEU A 128 -15.23 2.13 -3.97
CA LEU A 128 -13.91 1.77 -4.50
C LEU A 128 -13.59 2.41 -5.85
N HIS A 129 -14.56 2.45 -6.78
CA HIS A 129 -14.28 2.86 -8.15
C HIS A 129 -15.51 3.50 -8.81
N PRO A 130 -15.34 4.63 -9.52
CA PRO A 130 -14.17 5.51 -9.56
C PRO A 130 -14.07 6.34 -8.28
N ALA A 131 -13.01 6.16 -7.47
CA ALA A 131 -12.90 6.80 -6.14
C ALA A 131 -12.96 8.34 -6.17
N ASP A 132 -12.45 8.95 -7.25
CA ASP A 132 -12.43 10.41 -7.44
C ASP A 132 -13.52 10.90 -8.42
N GLY A 133 -14.49 10.04 -8.76
CA GLY A 133 -15.48 10.28 -9.83
C GLY A 133 -14.91 10.24 -11.25
N VAL A 134 -13.60 10.41 -11.41
CA VAL A 134 -12.87 10.29 -12.68
C VAL A 134 -12.18 8.93 -12.77
N PHE A 135 -12.25 8.28 -13.93
CA PHE A 135 -11.52 7.03 -14.16
C PHE A 135 -10.01 7.17 -13.88
N PRO A 136 -9.37 6.12 -13.33
CA PRO A 136 -7.95 6.17 -12.95
C PRO A 136 -7.02 6.38 -14.14
N GLU A 137 -7.45 6.01 -15.35
CA GLU A 137 -6.71 6.18 -16.61
C GLU A 137 -6.51 7.67 -16.97
N LYS A 138 -7.46 8.53 -16.61
CA LYS A 138 -7.37 9.98 -16.86
C LYS A 138 -6.69 10.66 -15.69
N VAL A 139 -5.65 11.46 -15.98
CA VAL A 139 -4.92 12.23 -14.96
C VAL A 139 -5.84 13.23 -14.26
N ASN A 140 -5.72 13.33 -12.93
CA ASN A 140 -6.43 14.31 -12.11
C ASN A 140 -5.41 15.02 -11.21
N LYS A 141 -5.43 16.36 -11.20
CA LYS A 141 -4.45 17.21 -10.51
C LYS A 141 -4.46 17.05 -8.98
N GLY A 142 -5.54 16.50 -8.42
CA GLY A 142 -5.66 16.23 -6.97
C GLY A 142 -5.06 14.91 -6.49
N ARG A 143 -4.60 14.03 -7.39
CA ARG A 143 -4.05 12.72 -7.00
C ARG A 143 -2.61 12.85 -6.49
N VAL A 144 -2.37 12.36 -5.28
CA VAL A 144 -1.02 12.21 -4.74
C VAL A 144 -0.43 10.92 -5.28
N GLN A 145 0.76 11.00 -5.89
CA GLN A 145 1.49 9.82 -6.31
C GLN A 145 1.91 9.02 -5.07
N VAL A 146 1.47 7.77 -4.98
CA VAL A 146 1.87 6.83 -3.92
C VAL A 146 2.77 5.78 -4.57
N ASN A 147 3.84 5.38 -3.87
CA ASN A 147 4.83 4.39 -4.33
C ASN A 147 5.58 4.76 -5.62
N GLY A 148 5.52 6.02 -6.07
CA GLY A 148 6.40 6.54 -7.11
C GLY A 148 7.80 6.79 -6.57
N ARG A 149 8.83 6.42 -7.33
CA ARG A 149 10.23 6.59 -6.94
C ARG A 149 10.97 7.40 -7.99
N PRO A 150 11.80 8.39 -7.60
CA PRO A 150 12.48 9.29 -8.53
C PRO A 150 13.81 8.69 -9.04
N PHE A 151 13.84 7.40 -9.36
CA PHE A 151 15.04 6.72 -9.88
C PHE A 151 14.66 5.64 -10.89
N THR A 152 15.61 5.22 -11.72
CA THR A 152 15.36 4.22 -12.77
C THR A 152 15.36 2.80 -12.21
N VAL A 153 14.65 1.85 -12.84
CA VAL A 153 14.59 0.45 -12.36
C VAL A 153 15.99 -0.20 -12.26
N ALA A 154 16.95 0.25 -13.07
CA ALA A 154 18.33 -0.22 -13.06
C ALA A 154 19.16 0.30 -11.87
N GLN A 155 18.69 1.34 -11.16
CA GLN A 155 19.35 1.91 -9.99
C GLN A 155 18.93 1.23 -8.68
N ASN A 156 18.21 0.11 -8.75
CA ASN A 156 17.88 -0.67 -7.57
C ASN A 156 19.15 -1.21 -6.88
N PRO A 157 19.29 -1.04 -5.56
CA PRO A 157 20.44 -1.55 -4.83
C PRO A 157 20.50 -3.08 -4.90
N GLN A 158 21.72 -3.63 -4.91
CA GLN A 158 21.93 -5.07 -4.93
C GLN A 158 21.39 -5.73 -3.65
N PRO A 159 20.79 -6.94 -3.72
CA PRO A 159 20.23 -7.61 -2.54
C PRO A 159 21.24 -7.79 -1.39
N GLY A 160 22.52 -8.02 -1.73
CA GLY A 160 23.61 -8.15 -0.75
C GLY A 160 23.86 -6.87 0.05
N THR A 161 23.65 -5.70 -0.54
CA THR A 161 23.77 -4.40 0.14
C THR A 161 22.64 -4.16 1.13
N LEU A 162 21.51 -4.85 0.98
CA LEU A 162 20.32 -4.74 1.83
C LEU A 162 20.26 -5.79 2.93
N LYS A 163 21.29 -6.62 3.05
CA LYS A 163 21.38 -7.65 4.10
C LYS A 163 21.29 -6.98 5.46
N TRP A 164 20.52 -7.59 6.38
CA TRP A 164 20.29 -7.08 7.74
C TRP A 164 19.49 -5.77 7.85
N THR A 165 18.83 -5.36 6.77
CA THR A 165 17.92 -4.20 6.77
C THR A 165 16.46 -4.64 6.69
N LYS A 166 15.51 -3.73 7.00
CA LYS A 166 14.06 -3.95 6.79
C LYS A 166 13.70 -4.32 5.35
N TYR A 167 14.56 -3.94 4.39
CA TYR A 167 14.38 -4.15 2.97
C TYR A 167 15.18 -5.35 2.43
N HIS A 168 15.60 -6.26 3.31
CA HIS A 168 16.22 -7.51 2.89
C HIS A 168 15.30 -8.25 1.90
N MET A 169 15.85 -8.66 0.75
CA MET A 169 15.11 -9.25 -0.39
C MET A 169 14.09 -8.34 -1.09
N LYS A 170 13.91 -7.10 -0.63
CA LYS A 170 12.97 -6.12 -1.19
C LYS A 170 13.71 -4.91 -1.76
N THR A 171 14.53 -5.17 -2.78
CA THR A 171 15.38 -4.15 -3.42
C THR A 171 14.58 -2.97 -3.98
N TYR A 172 13.38 -3.25 -4.50
CA TYR A 172 12.46 -2.25 -5.03
C TYR A 172 11.75 -1.43 -3.95
N GLU A 173 11.75 -1.86 -2.68
CA GLU A 173 11.20 -1.08 -1.56
C GLU A 173 12.26 -0.19 -0.89
N ALA A 174 13.54 -0.43 -1.17
CA ALA A 174 14.64 0.27 -0.53
C ALA A 174 14.86 1.66 -1.16
N ASP A 175 14.71 2.72 -0.36
CA ASP A 175 15.14 4.06 -0.79
C ASP A 175 16.66 4.18 -0.60
N ALA A 176 17.36 4.78 -1.57
CA ALA A 176 18.80 4.89 -1.57
C ALA A 176 19.30 5.54 -0.26
N LEU A 177 18.61 6.58 0.23
CA LEU A 177 18.93 7.22 1.51
C LEU A 177 18.84 6.25 2.69
N THR A 178 17.74 5.52 2.81
CA THR A 178 17.53 4.55 3.90
C THR A 178 18.55 3.42 3.88
N THR A 179 19.01 3.00 2.69
CA THR A 179 20.07 1.99 2.56
C THR A 179 21.44 2.50 2.97
N MET A 180 21.77 3.74 2.61
CA MET A 180 23.04 4.38 2.98
C MET A 180 23.15 4.61 4.49
N PHE A 181 22.08 5.08 5.16
CA PHE A 181 22.09 5.28 6.62
C PHE A 181 22.22 3.97 7.41
N VAL A 182 21.52 2.90 7.01
CA VAL A 182 21.63 1.61 7.70
C VAL A 182 23.00 0.96 7.45
N LYS A 183 23.56 1.11 6.24
CA LYS A 183 24.91 0.66 5.93
C LYS A 183 25.96 1.44 6.72
N ALA A 184 25.84 2.76 6.80
CA ALA A 184 26.72 3.61 7.60
C ALA A 184 26.68 3.22 9.09
N ARG A 185 25.50 2.91 9.63
CA ARG A 185 25.36 2.40 11.01
C ARG A 185 26.05 1.05 11.21
N LEU A 186 25.88 0.11 10.28
CA LEU A 186 26.53 -1.20 10.34
C LEU A 186 28.05 -1.09 10.21
N GLN A 187 28.53 -0.20 9.33
CA GLN A 187 29.96 0.08 9.16
C GLN A 187 30.55 0.74 10.41
N ALA A 188 29.86 1.71 11.01
CA ALA A 188 30.27 2.33 12.26
C ALA A 188 30.31 1.33 13.43
N TRP A 189 29.45 0.31 13.45
CA TRP A 189 29.53 -0.77 14.45
C TRP A 189 30.70 -1.74 14.22
N ASN A 190 31.14 -1.91 12.98
CA ASN A 190 32.29 -2.76 12.66
C ASN A 190 33.63 -2.01 12.75
N ASP A 191 33.61 -0.67 12.79
CA ASP A 191 34.80 0.17 12.95
C ASP A 191 35.26 0.19 14.41
N GLN A 192 36.01 -0.84 14.80
CA GLN A 192 36.62 -0.95 16.12
C GLN A 192 37.85 -0.04 16.28
N GLU A 193 38.43 0.45 15.18
CA GLU A 193 39.67 1.24 15.18
C GLU A 193 39.41 2.72 15.45
N ASN A 194 38.29 3.27 14.96
CA ASN A 194 37.85 4.64 15.26
C ASN A 194 36.87 4.73 16.46
N LEU A 195 36.60 3.61 17.15
CA LEU A 195 35.95 3.68 18.46
C LEU A 195 36.88 4.47 19.37
N PHE A 196 36.44 5.64 19.85
CA PHE A 196 37.19 6.44 20.81
C PHE A 196 37.85 5.50 21.84
N PRO A 197 39.18 5.49 21.97
CA PRO A 197 39.82 4.68 22.98
C PRO A 197 39.29 5.19 24.31
N ILE A 198 38.40 4.42 24.94
CA ILE A 198 38.02 4.66 26.32
C ILE A 198 39.34 4.57 27.08
N PRO A 199 39.74 5.59 27.85
CA PRO A 199 40.96 5.50 28.64
C PRO A 199 40.84 4.22 29.48
N GLN A 200 41.73 3.27 29.23
CA GLN A 200 41.76 2.05 30.01
C GLN A 200 42.06 2.48 31.44
N PRO A 201 41.29 2.04 32.45
CA PRO A 201 41.57 2.40 33.83
C PRO A 201 42.99 1.97 34.16
N ASP A 202 43.79 2.86 34.76
CA ASP A 202 45.17 2.57 35.19
C ASP A 202 45.15 1.35 36.12
N GLY A 203 45.50 0.18 35.58
CA GLY A 203 45.38 -1.11 36.26
C GLY A 203 44.60 -2.20 35.51
N ALA A 204 44.14 -1.95 34.28
CA ALA A 204 43.61 -3.01 33.42
C ALA A 204 44.69 -4.07 33.15
N VAL A 205 44.48 -5.28 33.66
CA VAL A 205 45.43 -6.40 33.50
C VAL A 205 45.56 -6.72 32.01
N ALA A 206 46.78 -6.64 31.48
CA ALA A 206 47.09 -7.00 30.10
C ALA A 206 46.68 -8.45 29.84
N ARG A 207 46.29 -8.78 28.60
CA ARG A 207 45.74 -10.10 28.24
C ARG A 207 46.72 -11.26 28.54
N GLU A 208 48.01 -10.96 28.60
CA GLU A 208 49.11 -11.88 28.90
C GLU A 208 49.13 -12.27 30.39
N ASP A 209 48.69 -11.36 31.27
CA ASP A 209 48.71 -11.52 32.74
C ASP A 209 47.39 -12.05 33.30
N TRP A 210 46.40 -12.31 32.43
CA TRP A 210 45.11 -12.90 32.80
C TRP A 210 45.20 -14.25 33.51
N PRO A 211 46.12 -15.18 33.17
CA PRO A 211 46.25 -16.45 33.88
C PRO A 211 46.66 -16.27 35.34
N GLU A 212 47.53 -15.29 35.64
CA GLU A 212 47.98 -14.98 37.00
C GLU A 212 46.89 -14.26 37.80
N TYR A 213 46.17 -13.33 37.18
CA TYR A 213 45.01 -12.68 37.79
C TYR A 213 43.89 -13.68 38.11
N ALA A 214 43.61 -14.64 37.20
CA ALA A 214 42.64 -15.69 37.42
C ALA A 214 43.02 -16.62 38.59
N LYS A 215 44.31 -16.95 38.74
CA LYS A 215 44.81 -17.69 39.91
C LYS A 215 44.63 -16.92 41.21
N LYS A 216 45.03 -15.64 41.24
CA LYS A 216 44.84 -14.77 42.42
C LYS A 216 43.37 -14.65 42.82
N MET A 217 42.46 -14.50 41.85
CA MET A 217 41.02 -14.47 42.11
C MET A 217 40.49 -15.81 42.63
N GLN A 218 40.95 -16.94 42.09
CA GLN A 218 40.58 -18.26 42.60
C GLN A 218 41.09 -18.51 44.01
N GLU A 219 42.27 -18.02 44.36
CA GLU A 219 42.82 -18.11 45.72
C GLU A 219 42.05 -17.22 46.70
N GLN A 220 41.70 -15.99 46.30
CA GLN A 220 40.84 -15.12 47.10
C GLN A 220 39.45 -15.73 47.34
N LEU A 221 38.85 -16.34 46.31
CA LEU A 221 37.54 -16.99 46.42
C LEU A 221 37.56 -18.25 47.30
N LYS A 222 38.71 -18.90 47.46
CA LYS A 222 38.92 -20.04 48.38
C LYS A 222 39.24 -19.59 49.81
N SER A 223 39.62 -18.33 49.99
CA SER A 223 39.92 -17.72 51.30
C SER A 223 38.73 -17.03 51.96
N LEU A 224 37.61 -16.92 51.23
CA LEU A 224 36.28 -16.51 51.71
C LEU A 224 35.46 -17.75 52.07
#